data_AF-A0A382BCY1-F1
#
_entry.id   AF-A0A382BCY1-F1
#
_cell.length_a   1.000
_cell.length_b   1.000
_cell.length_c   1.000
_cell.angle_alpha   90.00
_cell.angle_beta   90.00
_cell.angle_gamma   90.00
#
_symmetry.space_group_name_H-M   'P 1'
#
loop_
_entity.id
_entity.type
_entity.pdbx_description
1 polymer ?
#
loop_
_entity_poly.entity_id
_entity_poly.type
_entity_poly.pdbx_seq_one_letter_code
_entity_poly.pdbx_strand_id
1 'polypeptide(L)'
;MKLFDAHHHLWDLGAVNYVWLKQLGVSKPFGDPTPIQKDYLPRHFLDDVSGAADFDLAGSAHIQVDGALADPVSESSWLSKFSKSGIPSAIVGFVDLTKEDADSVL
;
A
#
# COMPACT_ATOMS: atom_id res chain seq x y z
N MET A 1 12.00 22.45 -2.16
CA MET A 1 11.95 21.93 -0.77
C MET A 1 11.93 20.41 -0.82
N LYS A 2 12.54 19.69 0.12
CA LYS A 2 12.44 18.21 0.16
C LYS A 2 11.27 17.78 1.02
N LEU A 3 10.42 16.88 0.52
CA LEU A 3 9.27 16.33 1.24
C LEU A 3 9.34 14.81 1.32
N PHE A 4 8.85 14.25 2.43
CA PHE A 4 8.63 12.82 2.58
C PHE A 4 7.14 12.58 2.72
N ASP A 5 6.56 11.76 1.82
CA ASP A 5 5.18 11.33 1.96
C ASP A 5 5.11 10.20 2.99
N ALA A 6 4.71 10.53 4.21
CA ALA A 6 4.68 9.60 5.32
C ALA A 6 3.48 8.62 5.28
N HIS A 7 2.52 8.81 4.39
CA HIS A 7 1.32 7.97 4.35
C HIS A 7 0.70 7.98 2.95
N HIS A 8 0.94 6.90 2.22
CA HIS A 8 0.14 6.54 1.06
C HIS A 8 -0.09 5.03 1.01
N HIS A 9 -0.91 4.61 0.07
CA HIS A 9 -1.23 3.21 -0.18
C HIS A 9 -0.95 2.90 -1.64
N LEU A 10 -0.39 1.73 -1.91
CA LEU A 10 -0.17 1.17 -3.24
C LEU A 10 -0.82 -0.21 -3.31
N TRP A 11 -1.39 -0.57 -4.44
CA TRP A 11 -1.99 -1.89 -4.62
C TRP A 11 -2.02 -2.35 -6.08
N ASP A 12 -1.94 -3.66 -6.23
CA ASP A 12 -2.09 -4.39 -7.50
C ASP A 12 -3.13 -5.50 -7.28
N LEU A 13 -4.28 -5.36 -7.93
CA LEU A 13 -5.43 -6.26 -7.74
C LEU A 13 -5.17 -7.66 -8.32
N GLY A 14 -4.18 -7.81 -9.20
CA GLY A 14 -3.73 -9.09 -9.75
C GLY A 14 -2.66 -9.77 -8.90
N ALA A 15 -1.81 -9.01 -8.21
CA ALA A 15 -0.70 -9.55 -7.43
C ALA A 15 -1.08 -9.91 -5.98
N VAL A 16 -1.98 -9.16 -5.36
CA VAL A 16 -2.40 -9.36 -3.96
C VAL A 16 -3.91 -9.57 -3.89
N ASN A 17 -4.35 -10.50 -3.05
CA ASN A 17 -5.77 -10.83 -2.92
C ASN A 17 -6.49 -9.99 -1.86
N TYR A 18 -6.53 -8.68 -2.07
CA TYR A 18 -7.23 -7.74 -1.18
C TYR A 18 -8.70 -8.15 -0.96
N VAL A 19 -9.09 -8.28 0.29
CA VAL A 19 -10.41 -8.73 0.73
C VAL A 19 -11.42 -7.62 0.64
N TRP A 20 -11.19 -6.48 1.29
CA TRP A 20 -12.18 -5.41 1.30
C TRP A 20 -12.16 -4.62 0.00
N LEU A 21 -10.98 -4.44 -0.61
CA LEU A 21 -10.82 -3.60 -1.80
C LEU A 21 -11.45 -4.25 -3.03
N LYS A 22 -11.53 -5.58 -3.13
CA LYS A 22 -12.18 -6.27 -4.27
C LYS A 22 -13.71 -6.39 -4.12
N GLN A 23 -14.28 -6.00 -2.99
CA GLN A 23 -15.72 -6.09 -2.74
C GLN A 23 -16.47 -4.92 -3.40
N LEU A 24 -16.76 -5.05 -4.71
CA LEU A 24 -17.53 -4.07 -5.47
C LEU A 24 -18.95 -3.88 -4.88
N GLY A 25 -19.38 -2.63 -4.71
CA GLY A 25 -20.73 -2.29 -4.24
C GLY A 25 -21.03 -2.63 -2.78
N VAL A 26 -20.05 -3.10 -2.01
CA VAL A 26 -20.21 -3.36 -0.56
C VAL A 26 -19.96 -2.08 0.21
N SER A 27 -20.94 -1.67 1.02
CA SER A 27 -20.83 -0.49 1.89
C SER A 27 -19.60 -0.58 2.81
N LYS A 28 -18.83 0.50 2.88
CA LYS A 28 -17.68 0.67 3.77
C LYS A 28 -17.94 1.84 4.73
N PRO A 29 -17.35 1.83 5.93
CA PRO A 29 -17.49 2.94 6.88
C PRO A 29 -16.98 4.28 6.34
N PHE A 30 -16.19 4.26 5.27
CA PHE A 30 -15.62 5.43 4.59
C PHE A 30 -16.30 5.77 3.24
N GLY A 31 -17.44 5.14 2.92
CA GLY A 31 -18.20 5.41 1.70
C GLY A 31 -17.96 4.42 0.56
N ASP A 32 -18.19 4.86 -0.67
CA ASP A 32 -18.07 4.02 -1.87
C ASP A 32 -16.60 3.91 -2.35
N PRO A 33 -15.98 2.72 -2.28
CA PRO A 33 -14.60 2.54 -2.74
C PRO A 33 -14.48 2.43 -4.27
N THR A 34 -15.57 2.35 -5.03
CA THR A 34 -15.54 2.08 -6.48
C THR A 34 -14.50 2.90 -7.26
N PRO A 35 -14.30 4.21 -7.01
CA PRO A 35 -13.30 5.00 -7.75
C PRO A 35 -11.84 4.54 -7.57
N ILE A 36 -11.52 3.85 -6.47
CA ILE A 36 -10.17 3.36 -6.14
C ILE A 36 -9.99 1.86 -6.39
N GLN A 37 -11.03 1.13 -6.81
CA GLN A 37 -10.97 -0.31 -7.09
C GLN A 37 -10.31 -0.61 -8.45
N LYS A 38 -9.11 -0.08 -8.66
CA LYS A 38 -8.24 -0.19 -9.84
C LYS A 38 -6.78 -0.13 -9.41
N ASP A 39 -5.84 -0.71 -10.15
CA ASP A 39 -4.43 -0.73 -9.73
C ASP A 39 -3.84 0.66 -9.45
N TYR A 40 -3.13 0.79 -8.34
CA TYR A 40 -2.38 1.99 -7.96
C TYR A 40 -0.95 1.61 -7.61
N LEU A 41 -0.09 1.66 -8.63
CA LEU A 41 1.29 1.16 -8.61
C LEU A 41 2.28 2.30 -8.32
N PRO A 42 3.55 2.00 -7.97
CA PRO A 42 4.58 3.02 -7.74
C PRO A 42 4.69 4.05 -8.88
N ARG A 43 4.50 3.65 -10.14
CA ARG A 43 4.50 4.57 -11.28
C ARG A 43 3.34 5.57 -11.24
N HIS A 44 2.14 5.15 -10.83
CA HIS A 44 0.97 6.02 -10.76
C HIS A 44 1.16 7.07 -9.66
N PHE A 45 1.72 6.65 -8.52
CA PHE A 45 2.12 7.57 -7.45
C PHE A 45 3.17 8.59 -7.91
N LEU A 46 4.21 8.15 -8.64
CA LEU A 46 5.22 9.05 -9.18
C LEU A 46 4.64 10.04 -10.20
N ASP A 47 3.72 9.59 -11.05
CA ASP A 47 3.03 10.46 -12.02
C ASP A 47 2.24 11.55 -11.28
N ASP A 48 1.48 11.20 -10.24
CA ASP A 48 0.72 12.16 -9.42
C ASP A 48 1.63 13.16 -8.70
N VAL A 49 2.72 12.68 -8.10
CA VAL A 49 3.71 13.53 -7.41
C VAL A 49 4.40 14.48 -8.39
N SER A 50 4.73 14.01 -9.60
CA SER A 50 5.39 14.85 -10.62
C SER A 50 4.54 16.03 -11.10
N GLY A 51 3.21 15.93 -10.96
CA GLY A 51 2.28 17.00 -11.28
C GLY A 51 2.26 18.14 -10.24
N ALA A 52 2.84 17.93 -9.05
CA ALA A 52 2.93 18.95 -8.03
C ALA A 52 4.18 19.82 -8.24
N ALA A 53 3.97 21.13 -8.44
CA ALA A 53 5.06 22.08 -8.52
C ALA A 53 5.65 22.33 -7.11
N ASP A 54 6.97 22.59 -7.06
CA ASP A 54 7.70 23.20 -5.93
C ASP A 54 8.32 22.29 -4.84
N PHE A 55 8.38 20.96 -5.04
CA PHE A 55 9.14 20.09 -4.14
C PHE A 55 9.84 18.92 -4.82
N ASP A 56 10.88 18.43 -4.14
CA ASP A 56 11.59 17.20 -4.46
C ASP A 56 11.11 16.10 -3.51
N LEU A 57 10.59 15.00 -4.04
CA LEU A 57 10.22 13.84 -3.24
C LEU A 57 11.49 13.16 -2.71
N ALA A 58 11.69 13.22 -1.39
CA ALA A 58 12.81 12.60 -0.70
C ALA A 58 12.60 11.10 -0.45
N GLY A 59 11.35 10.65 -0.46
CA GLY A 59 10.96 9.27 -0.22
C GLY A 59 9.48 9.18 0.18
N SER A 60 9.02 7.96 0.39
CA SER A 60 7.63 7.73 0.80
C SER A 60 7.46 6.46 1.64
N ALA A 61 6.43 6.44 2.48
CA ALA A 61 6.03 5.28 3.28
C ALA A 61 4.68 4.74 2.82
N HIS A 62 4.67 3.47 2.39
CA HIS A 62 3.45 2.72 2.14
C HIS A 62 2.90 2.17 3.46
N ILE A 63 1.59 2.29 3.66
CA ILE A 63 0.88 1.69 4.78
C ILE A 63 0.01 0.54 4.28
N GLN A 64 0.03 -0.60 5.00
CA GLN A 64 -0.80 -1.77 4.69
C GLN A 64 -2.23 -1.39 4.25
N VAL A 65 -2.70 -1.98 3.15
CA VAL A 65 -4.05 -1.76 2.63
C VAL A 65 -5.08 -2.62 3.35
N ASP A 66 -4.79 -3.91 3.57
CA ASP A 66 -5.79 -4.86 4.04
C ASP A 66 -5.30 -5.78 5.17
N GLY A 67 -5.84 -5.61 6.37
CA GLY A 67 -5.52 -6.46 7.53
C GLY A 67 -6.19 -7.85 7.51
N ALA A 68 -7.03 -8.14 6.52
CA ALA A 68 -7.74 -9.42 6.41
C ALA A 68 -7.09 -10.39 5.40
N LEU A 69 -5.89 -10.10 4.90
CA LEU A 69 -5.15 -11.01 4.02
C LEU A 69 -4.89 -12.35 4.71
N ALA A 70 -5.10 -13.44 3.97
CA ALA A 70 -4.86 -14.80 4.48
C ALA A 70 -3.37 -15.04 4.80
N ASP A 71 -2.48 -14.46 3.99
CA ASP A 71 -1.05 -14.36 4.25
C ASP A 71 -0.71 -12.89 4.58
N PRO A 72 -0.39 -12.56 5.85
CA PRO A 72 -0.17 -11.18 6.28
C PRO A 72 1.06 -10.53 5.62
N VAL A 73 2.04 -11.32 5.16
CA VAL A 73 3.27 -10.78 4.54
C VAL A 73 3.18 -10.64 3.02
N SER A 74 2.08 -11.11 2.40
CA SER A 74 1.93 -11.12 0.94
C SER A 74 2.05 -9.72 0.31
N GLU A 75 1.47 -8.70 0.92
CA GLU A 75 1.53 -7.31 0.47
C GLU A 75 2.95 -6.73 0.59
N SER A 76 3.58 -6.85 1.77
CA SER A 76 4.97 -6.41 2.01
C SER A 76 5.97 -7.14 1.10
N SER A 77 5.74 -8.43 0.81
CA SER A 77 6.57 -9.22 -0.11
C SER A 77 6.45 -8.75 -1.55
N TRP A 78 5.25 -8.35 -1.98
CA TRP A 78 5.04 -7.73 -3.28
C TRP A 78 5.74 -6.36 -3.37
N LEU A 79 5.56 -5.49 -2.36
CA LEU A 79 6.15 -4.15 -2.31
C LEU A 79 7.68 -4.15 -2.26
N SER A 80 8.27 -5.14 -1.59
CA SER A 80 9.72 -5.29 -1.47
C SER A 80 10.41 -5.46 -2.84
N LYS A 81 9.67 -5.78 -3.90
CA LYS A 81 10.20 -5.83 -5.28
C LYS A 81 10.48 -4.42 -5.83
N PHE A 82 9.78 -3.39 -5.34
CA PHE A 82 9.89 -1.99 -5.79
C PHE A 82 10.75 -1.11 -4.88
N SER A 83 11.03 -1.56 -3.65
CA SER A 83 11.88 -0.78 -2.71
C SER A 83 13.26 -0.46 -3.27
N LYS A 84 13.80 -1.33 -4.14
CA LYS A 84 15.07 -1.09 -4.87
C LYS A 84 15.01 0.11 -5.82
N SER A 85 13.82 0.42 -6.37
CA SER A 85 13.59 1.61 -7.18
C SER A 85 13.25 2.87 -6.37
N GLY A 86 13.22 2.75 -5.03
CA GLY A 86 13.07 3.87 -4.10
C GLY A 86 11.64 4.17 -3.67
N ILE A 87 10.62 3.57 -4.31
CA ILE A 87 9.20 3.82 -4.02
C ILE A 87 8.44 2.49 -3.80
N PRO A 88 7.84 2.28 -2.61
CA PRO A 88 8.00 3.11 -1.42
C PRO A 88 9.42 2.94 -0.84
N SER A 89 9.90 3.96 -0.12
CA SER A 89 11.19 3.91 0.58
C SER A 89 11.10 3.20 1.94
N ALA A 90 9.89 3.15 2.51
CA ALA A 90 9.56 2.43 3.73
C ALA A 90 8.21 1.71 3.59
N ILE A 91 8.05 0.60 4.29
CA ILE A 91 6.81 -0.20 4.29
C ILE A 91 6.37 -0.38 5.75
N VAL A 92 5.14 0.02 6.05
CA VAL A 92 4.44 -0.31 7.30
C VAL A 92 3.53 -1.50 6.99
N GLY A 93 4.05 -2.71 7.23
CA GLY A 93 3.32 -3.95 7.00
C GLY A 93 2.32 -4.28 8.11
N PHE A 94 1.60 -5.39 7.94
CA PHE A 94 0.66 -5.92 8.92
C PHE A 94 1.04 -7.32 9.37
N VAL A 95 0.77 -7.57 10.65
CA VAL A 95 0.71 -8.89 11.27
C VAL A 95 -0.32 -8.82 12.39
N ASP A 96 -1.07 -9.90 12.60
CA ASP A 96 -1.92 -10.04 13.78
C ASP A 96 -1.05 -10.39 14.99
N LEU A 97 -0.64 -9.37 15.74
CA LEU A 97 0.19 -9.50 16.95
C LEU A 97 -0.52 -10.25 18.11
N THR A 98 -1.80 -10.63 17.95
CA THR A 98 -2.50 -11.45 18.95
C THR A 98 -2.27 -12.95 18.76
N LYS A 99 -1.67 -13.37 17.63
CA LYS A 99 -1.34 -14.75 17.34
C LYS A 99 -0.09 -15.21 18.08
N GLU A 100 -0.13 -16.42 18.63
CA GLU A 100 1.02 -17.03 19.33
C GLU A 100 2.25 -17.17 18.40
N ASP A 101 2.03 -17.32 17.10
CA ASP A 101 3.05 -17.49 16.08
C ASP A 101 3.35 -16.19 15.30
N ALA A 102 2.94 -15.01 15.80
CA ALA A 102 3.19 -13.72 15.14
C ALA A 102 4.68 -13.47 14.83
N ASP A 103 5.58 -13.88 15.73
CA ASP A 103 7.04 -13.74 15.57
C ASP A 103 7.59 -14.51 14.36
N SER A 104 6.87 -15.51 13.84
CA SER A 104 7.32 -16.29 12.68
C SER A 104 7.26 -15.53 11.36
N VAL A 105 6.58 -14.38 11.34
CA VAL A 105 6.36 -13.55 10.15
C VAL A 105 6.81 -12.10 10.33
N LEU A 106 7.57 -11.80 11.41
CA LEU A 106 8.21 -10.51 11.66
C LEU A 106 9.56 -10.35 10.94
#